data_AF-A0A3R9U5I4-F1
#
_entry.id   AF-A0A3R9U5I4-F1
#
_cell.length_a   1.000
_cell.length_b   1.000
_cell.length_c   1.000
_cell.angle_alpha   90.00
_cell.angle_beta   90.00
_cell.angle_gamma   90.00
#
_symmetry.space_group_name_H-M   'P 1'
#
loop_
_entity.id
_entity.type
_entity.pdbx_description
1 polymer ?
#
loop_
_entity_poly.entity_id
_entity_poly.type
_entity_poly.pdbx_seq_one_letter_code
_entity_poly.pdbx_strand_id
1 'polypeptide(L)'
;ATGCGNNPLVYAQGGFCRYNSQAVIGIVPKTEDISALGRATFKLNDNINAVAEYVYARNEITTSVAPDVFFDLTLNPDSKYYPGNGITPAMNKVSGPLELYIRSQAGNRVSSSINESHRIFGGLEGEAYGWDINTGITYAHSEAEDRLNSGYLNYKKTQEALNNGILNPFGPQAPEDAGLWDTLGVTGTYLKADVDSTTVDFTASRPIFTLPAGDVGFA
;
A
#
# COMPACT_ATOMS: atom_id res chain seq x y z
N ALA A 1 -18.87 30.84 -13.46
CA ALA A 1 -18.83 29.67 -14.35
C ALA A 1 -20.25 29.17 -14.54
N THR A 2 -20.66 28.93 -15.79
CA THR A 2 -21.88 28.19 -16.12
C THR A 2 -21.47 26.77 -16.54
N GLY A 3 -22.30 25.76 -16.26
CA GLY A 3 -22.02 24.39 -16.73
C GLY A 3 -21.11 23.53 -15.83
N CYS A 4 -21.06 23.78 -14.53
CA CYS A 4 -20.27 22.96 -13.59
C CYS A 4 -20.90 21.59 -13.24
N GLY A 5 -21.93 21.17 -14.00
CA GLY A 5 -22.70 19.96 -13.73
C GLY A 5 -23.46 20.01 -12.41
N ASN A 6 -23.98 18.83 -12.00
CA ASN A 6 -24.78 18.65 -10.78
C ASN A 6 -24.04 17.89 -9.68
N ASN A 7 -22.72 17.69 -9.82
CA ASN A 7 -21.95 17.01 -8.79
C ASN A 7 -21.83 17.92 -7.56
N PRO A 8 -22.28 17.50 -6.36
CA PRO A 8 -22.27 18.34 -5.16
C PRO A 8 -20.85 18.72 -4.70
N LEU A 9 -19.83 18.01 -5.17
CA LEU A 9 -18.42 18.32 -4.91
C LEU A 9 -17.86 19.39 -5.86
N VAL A 10 -18.58 19.73 -6.93
CA VAL A 10 -18.17 20.72 -7.91
C VAL A 10 -18.94 22.03 -7.66
N TYR A 11 -18.22 23.13 -7.55
CA TYR A 11 -18.80 24.45 -7.30
C TYR A 11 -18.14 25.53 -8.16
N ALA A 12 -18.91 26.57 -8.52
CA ALA A 12 -18.41 27.70 -9.29
C ALA A 12 -17.71 28.71 -8.37
N GLN A 13 -16.43 28.99 -8.60
CA GLN A 13 -15.70 30.03 -7.87
C GLN A 13 -14.65 30.70 -8.77
N GLY A 14 -14.60 32.03 -8.75
CA GLY A 14 -13.59 32.81 -9.48
C GLY A 14 -13.63 32.61 -11.00
N GLY A 15 -14.81 32.29 -11.57
CA GLY A 15 -14.95 32.03 -13.01
C GLY A 15 -14.72 30.57 -13.43
N PHE A 16 -14.23 29.70 -12.54
CA PHE A 16 -13.94 28.30 -12.82
C PHE A 16 -14.91 27.35 -12.13
N CYS A 17 -14.99 26.11 -12.61
CA CYS A 17 -15.59 24.99 -11.87
C CYS A 17 -14.49 24.34 -11.02
N ARG A 18 -14.62 24.41 -9.70
CA ARG A 18 -13.67 23.84 -8.74
C ARG A 18 -14.25 22.57 -8.14
N TYR A 19 -13.37 21.62 -7.80
CA TYR A 19 -13.74 20.37 -7.14
C TYR A 19 -13.23 20.35 -5.70
N ASN A 20 -14.11 20.08 -4.74
CA ASN A 20 -13.74 19.90 -3.34
C ASN A 20 -13.21 18.48 -3.10
N SER A 21 -11.91 18.28 -3.30
CA SER A 21 -11.27 16.98 -3.05
C SER A 21 -11.21 16.60 -1.58
N GLN A 22 -11.26 17.56 -0.65
CA GLN A 22 -11.16 17.29 0.78
C GLN A 22 -12.41 16.59 1.33
N ALA A 23 -13.55 16.68 0.64
CA ALA A 23 -14.77 16.00 1.04
C ALA A 23 -14.76 14.49 0.77
N VAL A 24 -13.77 13.98 0.03
CA VAL A 24 -13.69 12.56 -0.36
C VAL A 24 -12.44 11.85 0.14
N ILE A 25 -11.46 12.53 0.73
CA ILE A 25 -10.26 11.85 1.24
C ILE A 25 -10.56 11.02 2.48
N GLY A 26 -9.88 9.88 2.61
CA GLY A 26 -9.82 9.14 3.87
C GLY A 26 -8.90 9.87 4.84
N ILE A 27 -9.45 10.34 5.97
CA ILE A 27 -8.68 11.05 7.01
C ILE A 27 -7.85 10.06 7.83
N VAL A 28 -8.43 8.91 8.15
CA VAL A 28 -7.81 7.86 8.94
C VAL A 28 -7.65 6.62 8.04
N PRO A 29 -6.43 6.10 7.86
CA PRO A 29 -6.22 4.85 7.15
C PRO A 29 -6.93 3.67 7.82
N LYS A 30 -7.30 2.67 7.02
CA LYS A 30 -7.72 1.37 7.57
C LYS A 30 -6.46 0.57 7.92
N THR A 31 -6.39 0.04 9.13
CA THR A 31 -5.29 -0.80 9.59
C THR A 31 -5.81 -2.19 9.95
N GLU A 32 -5.12 -3.22 9.47
CA GLU A 32 -5.36 -4.62 9.83
C GLU A 32 -4.05 -5.23 10.34
N ASP A 33 -4.08 -5.68 11.60
CA ASP A 33 -2.93 -6.29 12.28
C ASP A 33 -3.29 -7.72 12.69
N ILE A 34 -2.45 -8.67 12.28
CA ILE A 34 -2.58 -10.08 12.63
C ILE A 34 -1.25 -10.56 13.17
N SER A 35 -1.25 -11.14 14.37
CA SER A 35 -0.07 -11.79 14.92
C SER A 35 -0.42 -13.13 15.55
N ALA A 36 0.51 -14.07 15.45
CA ALA A 36 0.42 -15.38 16.06
C ALA A 36 1.79 -15.80 16.60
N LEU A 37 1.79 -16.42 17.77
CA LEU A 37 3.00 -16.94 18.40
C LEU A 37 2.73 -18.35 18.91
N GLY A 38 3.62 -19.27 18.57
CA GLY A 38 3.66 -20.62 19.09
C GLY A 38 5.02 -20.89 19.72
N ARG A 39 5.04 -21.43 20.94
CA ARG A 39 6.26 -21.85 21.62
C ARG A 39 6.06 -23.22 22.24
N ALA A 40 7.07 -24.08 22.09
CA ALA A 40 7.12 -25.39 22.69
C ALA A 40 8.47 -25.60 23.38
N THR A 41 8.43 -26.21 24.57
CA THR A 41 9.62 -26.60 25.32
C THR A 41 9.55 -28.10 25.58
N PHE A 42 10.62 -28.80 25.24
CA PHE A 42 10.76 -30.24 25.43
C PHE A 42 11.90 -30.51 26.40
N LYS A 43 11.58 -31.16 27.52
CA LYS A 43 12.60 -31.64 28.45
C LYS A 43 13.33 -32.83 27.80
N LEU A 44 14.58 -32.65 27.40
CA LEU A 44 15.38 -33.72 26.79
C LEU A 44 15.93 -34.68 27.86
N ASN A 45 16.35 -34.13 28.99
CA ASN A 45 16.76 -34.86 30.19
C ASN A 45 16.60 -33.95 31.42
N ASP A 46 17.10 -34.34 32.59
CA ASP A 46 16.96 -33.56 33.82
C ASP A 46 17.64 -32.19 33.80
N ASN A 47 18.62 -32.00 32.93
CA ASN A 47 19.47 -30.82 32.90
C ASN A 47 19.32 -29.98 31.62
N ILE A 48 18.70 -30.51 30.54
CA ILE A 48 18.64 -29.84 29.23
C ILE A 48 17.21 -29.83 28.69
N ASN A 49 16.77 -28.66 28.23
CA ASN A 49 15.53 -28.47 27.46
C ASN A 49 15.86 -28.05 26.02
N ALA A 50 15.02 -28.50 25.08
CA ALA A 50 14.94 -27.94 23.75
C ALA A 50 13.76 -26.97 23.66
N VAL A 51 13.97 -25.83 23.02
CA VAL A 51 12.96 -24.79 22.81
C VAL A 51 12.77 -24.59 21.32
N ALA A 52 11.51 -24.53 20.89
CA ALA A 52 11.14 -24.13 19.54
C ALA A 52 10.10 -23.01 19.62
N GLU A 53 10.25 -21.98 18.80
CA GLU A 53 9.33 -20.85 18.70
C GLU A 53 9.06 -20.51 17.23
N TYR A 54 7.82 -20.14 16.95
CA TYR A 54 7.42 -19.55 15.69
C TYR A 54 6.58 -18.29 15.95
N VAL A 55 6.91 -17.22 15.24
CA VAL A 55 6.19 -15.95 15.28
C VAL A 55 5.79 -15.56 13.86
N TYR A 56 4.53 -15.21 13.70
CA TYR A 56 3.97 -14.61 12.51
C TYR A 56 3.43 -13.22 12.87
N ALA A 57 3.75 -12.22 12.06
CA ALA A 57 3.12 -10.91 12.17
C ALA A 57 2.90 -10.30 10.78
N ARG A 58 1.69 -9.80 10.56
CA ARG A 58 1.27 -9.10 9.36
C ARG A 58 0.57 -7.80 9.72
N ASN A 59 0.99 -6.71 9.09
CA ASN A 59 0.36 -5.39 9.17
C ASN A 59 -0.02 -4.95 7.75
N GLU A 60 -1.25 -4.47 7.58
CA GLU A 60 -1.71 -3.86 6.34
C GLU A 60 -2.34 -2.50 6.62
N ILE A 61 -1.85 -1.47 5.94
CA ILE A 61 -2.35 -0.10 6.02
C ILE A 61 -2.93 0.27 4.66
N THR A 62 -4.24 0.49 4.59
CA THR A 62 -4.92 0.95 3.39
C THR A 62 -5.27 2.43 3.51
N THR A 63 -4.85 3.22 2.53
CA THR A 63 -5.15 4.66 2.43
C THR A 63 -6.12 4.95 1.29
N SER A 64 -6.91 6.02 1.42
CA SER A 64 -7.80 6.50 0.37
C SER A 64 -7.56 7.98 0.12
N VAL A 65 -7.15 8.31 -1.10
CA VAL A 65 -6.86 9.67 -1.55
C VAL A 65 -7.87 10.05 -2.62
N ALA A 66 -8.14 11.36 -2.76
CA ALA A 66 -9.08 11.88 -3.75
C ALA A 66 -8.80 11.31 -5.16
N PRO A 67 -9.83 11.26 -6.03
CA PRO A 67 -9.74 10.66 -7.36
C PRO A 67 -8.58 11.24 -8.15
N ASP A 68 -7.99 10.41 -9.01
CA ASP A 68 -6.79 10.76 -9.76
C ASP A 68 -6.98 12.01 -10.63
N VAL A 69 -5.89 12.69 -10.94
CA VAL A 69 -5.94 13.96 -11.67
C VAL A 69 -4.81 14.02 -12.69
N PHE A 70 -5.14 14.50 -13.89
CA PHE A 70 -4.17 14.86 -14.91
C PHE A 70 -4.32 16.32 -15.29
N PHE A 71 -3.20 16.94 -15.66
CA PHE A 71 -3.10 18.38 -15.90
C PHE A 71 -2.60 18.72 -17.32
N ASP A 72 -2.40 17.70 -18.15
CA ASP A 72 -1.64 17.76 -19.40
C ASP A 72 -2.20 16.82 -20.49
N LEU A 73 -3.33 16.16 -20.23
CA LEU A 73 -4.02 15.37 -21.26
C LEU A 73 -4.58 16.29 -22.34
N THR A 74 -4.60 15.82 -23.57
CA THR A 74 -5.04 16.64 -24.71
C THR A 74 -6.35 16.13 -25.32
N LEU A 75 -7.19 17.05 -25.77
CA LEU A 75 -8.40 16.78 -26.55
C LEU A 75 -8.29 17.43 -27.92
N ASN A 76 -8.31 16.63 -28.98
CA ASN A 76 -8.17 17.11 -30.34
C ASN A 76 -9.51 17.66 -30.89
N PRO A 77 -9.47 18.65 -31.82
CA PRO A 77 -10.67 19.26 -32.44
C PRO A 77 -11.63 18.32 -33.16
N ASP A 78 -11.15 17.14 -33.58
CA ASP A 78 -11.92 16.10 -34.23
C ASP A 78 -12.72 15.23 -33.25
N SER A 79 -12.48 15.35 -31.94
CA SER A 79 -13.25 14.63 -30.93
C SER A 79 -14.72 15.06 -30.93
N LYS A 80 -15.63 14.09 -30.84
CA LYS A 80 -17.07 14.34 -30.62
C LYS A 80 -17.35 15.10 -29.32
N TYR A 81 -16.41 15.05 -28.36
CA TYR A 81 -16.48 15.77 -27.09
C TYR A 81 -15.79 17.14 -27.11
N TYR A 82 -15.29 17.62 -28.24
CA TYR A 82 -14.66 18.92 -28.33
C TYR A 82 -15.66 20.09 -28.14
N PRO A 83 -15.44 21.01 -27.16
CA PRO A 83 -16.30 22.15 -26.89
C PRO A 83 -16.58 23.02 -28.13
N GLY A 84 -17.84 23.41 -28.32
CA GLY A 84 -18.27 24.23 -29.48
C GLY A 84 -18.81 23.43 -30.67
N ASN A 85 -18.66 22.10 -30.69
CA ASN A 85 -19.28 21.22 -31.70
C ASN A 85 -20.76 20.89 -31.41
N GLY A 86 -21.52 21.83 -30.85
CA GLY A 86 -22.94 21.62 -30.48
C GLY A 86 -23.17 20.85 -29.17
N ILE A 87 -22.12 20.66 -28.37
CA ILE A 87 -22.14 19.98 -27.07
C ILE A 87 -21.78 20.92 -25.91
N THR A 88 -22.03 20.47 -24.67
CA THR A 88 -21.64 21.20 -23.45
C THR A 88 -20.26 20.73 -22.96
N PRO A 89 -19.34 21.66 -22.59
CA PRO A 89 -19.52 23.10 -22.52
C PRO A 89 -19.54 23.77 -23.89
N ALA A 90 -20.54 24.62 -24.13
CA ALA A 90 -20.61 25.44 -25.33
C ALA A 90 -19.60 26.60 -25.18
N MET A 91 -18.50 26.54 -25.91
CA MET A 91 -17.43 27.53 -25.86
C MET A 91 -17.21 28.10 -27.27
N ASN A 92 -17.28 29.42 -27.39
CA ASN A 92 -17.04 30.11 -28.65
C ASN A 92 -15.53 30.28 -28.88
N LYS A 93 -15.09 30.21 -30.15
CA LYS A 93 -13.71 30.50 -30.59
C LYS A 93 -12.62 29.61 -29.99
N VAL A 94 -12.94 28.35 -29.70
CA VAL A 94 -11.95 27.36 -29.26
C VAL A 94 -11.26 26.75 -30.49
N SER A 95 -9.93 26.78 -30.55
CA SER A 95 -9.16 26.30 -31.70
C SER A 95 -7.91 25.53 -31.27
N GLY A 96 -7.58 24.46 -32.00
CA GLY A 96 -6.42 23.61 -31.73
C GLY A 96 -6.66 22.61 -30.58
N PRO A 97 -5.69 21.73 -30.29
CA PRO A 97 -5.80 20.80 -29.18
C PRO A 97 -6.00 21.53 -27.85
N LEU A 98 -6.89 21.01 -27.01
CA LEU A 98 -7.13 21.54 -25.67
C LEU A 98 -6.38 20.74 -24.64
N GLU A 99 -5.65 21.44 -23.77
CA GLU A 99 -5.15 20.86 -22.53
C GLU A 99 -6.32 20.71 -21.54
N LEU A 100 -6.44 19.51 -20.98
CA LEU A 100 -7.49 19.16 -20.05
C LEU A 100 -6.96 19.01 -18.63
N TYR A 101 -7.63 19.69 -17.71
CA TYR A 101 -7.54 19.47 -16.28
C TYR A 101 -8.66 18.52 -15.84
N ILE A 102 -8.41 17.21 -15.93
CA ILE A 102 -9.43 16.19 -15.64
C ILE A 102 -9.21 15.55 -14.29
N ARG A 103 -10.32 15.22 -13.64
CA ARG A 103 -10.33 14.36 -12.46
C ARG A 103 -11.07 13.07 -12.79
N SER A 104 -10.49 11.95 -12.37
CA SER A 104 -11.02 10.61 -12.59
C SER A 104 -12.44 10.47 -12.02
N GLN A 105 -13.28 9.73 -12.74
CA GLN A 105 -14.58 9.27 -12.23
C GLN A 105 -14.53 7.80 -11.76
N ALA A 106 -13.36 7.15 -11.77
CA ALA A 106 -13.14 5.78 -11.27
C ALA A 106 -13.08 5.68 -9.72
N GLY A 107 -13.61 6.68 -9.02
CA GLY A 107 -13.52 6.79 -7.56
C GLY A 107 -12.15 7.24 -7.04
N ASN A 108 -11.98 7.09 -5.72
CA ASN A 108 -10.76 7.46 -5.01
C ASN A 108 -9.59 6.55 -5.38
N ARG A 109 -8.38 7.10 -5.27
CA ARG A 109 -7.15 6.32 -5.31
C ARG A 109 -6.98 5.58 -3.99
N VAL A 110 -6.97 4.25 -4.05
CA VAL A 110 -6.78 3.39 -2.89
C VAL A 110 -5.49 2.61 -3.05
N SER A 111 -4.61 2.71 -2.07
CA SER A 111 -3.36 1.95 -2.00
C SER A 111 -3.21 1.28 -0.65
N SER A 112 -2.45 0.19 -0.61
CA SER A 112 -2.12 -0.51 0.62
C SER A 112 -0.63 -0.76 0.74
N SER A 113 -0.10 -0.58 1.95
CA SER A 113 1.25 -1.00 2.33
C SER A 113 1.12 -2.20 3.27
N ILE A 114 1.79 -3.30 2.94
CA ILE A 114 1.70 -4.57 3.64
C ILE A 114 3.10 -4.94 4.12
N ASN A 115 3.24 -5.26 5.40
CA ASN A 115 4.45 -5.83 5.98
C ASN A 115 4.10 -7.19 6.58
N GLU A 116 4.82 -8.23 6.17
CA GLU A 116 4.64 -9.59 6.63
C GLU A 116 5.96 -10.14 7.14
N SER A 117 5.95 -10.81 8.29
CA SER A 117 7.16 -11.34 8.91
C SER A 117 6.92 -12.71 9.51
N HIS A 118 7.91 -13.57 9.32
CA HIS A 118 8.00 -14.91 9.86
C HIS A 118 9.30 -15.02 10.62
N ARG A 119 9.26 -15.54 11.84
CA ARG A 119 10.45 -15.85 12.64
C ARG A 119 10.33 -17.24 13.21
N ILE A 120 11.32 -18.08 12.95
CA ILE A 120 11.45 -19.42 13.54
C ILE A 120 12.70 -19.42 14.40
N PHE A 121 12.58 -19.91 15.63
CA PHE A 121 13.68 -20.11 16.54
C PHE A 121 13.74 -21.55 17.01
N GLY A 122 14.95 -22.08 17.13
CA GLY A 122 15.24 -23.36 17.76
C GLY A 122 16.48 -23.24 18.63
N GLY A 123 16.43 -23.76 19.85
CA GLY A 123 17.55 -23.67 20.77
C GLY A 123 17.56 -24.75 21.85
N LEU A 124 18.68 -24.81 22.57
CA LEU A 124 18.89 -25.62 23.75
C LEU A 124 19.22 -24.70 24.91
N GLU A 125 18.62 -24.97 26.06
CA GLU A 125 18.89 -24.29 27.33
C GLU A 125 19.13 -25.36 28.41
N GLY A 126 20.14 -25.18 29.25
CA GLY A 126 20.37 -26.10 30.36
C GLY A 126 21.82 -26.20 30.84
N GLU A 127 22.07 -27.17 31.72
CA GLU A 127 23.37 -27.40 32.33
C GLU A 127 24.07 -28.64 31.77
N ALA A 128 25.35 -28.51 31.43
CA ALA A 128 26.20 -29.65 31.07
C ALA A 128 27.61 -29.48 31.65
N TYR A 129 28.10 -30.52 32.34
CA TYR A 129 29.46 -30.55 32.90
C TYR A 129 29.80 -29.34 33.81
N GLY A 130 28.81 -28.83 34.55
CA GLY A 130 28.96 -27.67 35.44
C GLY A 130 28.87 -26.30 34.75
N TRP A 131 28.46 -26.27 33.48
CA TRP A 131 28.23 -25.06 32.70
C TRP A 131 26.74 -24.85 32.45
N ASP A 132 26.24 -23.65 32.70
CA ASP A 132 24.97 -23.19 32.16
C ASP A 132 25.18 -22.76 30.71
N ILE A 133 24.48 -23.40 29.77
CA ILE A 133 24.65 -23.21 28.32
C ILE A 133 23.30 -22.88 27.71
N ASN A 134 23.24 -21.77 26.98
CA ASN A 134 22.12 -21.44 26.10
C ASN A 134 22.64 -21.22 24.69
N THR A 135 22.07 -21.95 23.74
CA THR A 135 22.42 -21.83 22.32
C THR A 135 21.18 -21.85 21.48
N GLY A 136 21.17 -21.10 20.38
CA GLY A 136 20.02 -21.07 19.52
C GLY A 136 20.33 -20.52 18.14
N ILE A 137 19.42 -20.83 17.23
CA ILE A 137 19.39 -20.29 15.89
C ILE A 137 18.02 -19.69 15.65
N THR A 138 18.02 -18.48 15.11
CA THR A 138 16.83 -17.81 14.59
C THR A 138 16.97 -17.65 13.09
N TYR A 139 15.93 -18.01 12.34
CA TYR A 139 15.76 -17.58 10.97
C TYR A 139 14.52 -16.69 10.90
N ALA A 140 14.65 -15.53 10.28
CA ALA A 140 13.56 -14.61 10.04
C ALA A 140 13.51 -14.23 8.56
N HIS A 141 12.30 -14.21 8.01
CA HIS A 141 12.00 -13.71 6.69
C HIS A 141 10.95 -12.60 6.82
N SER A 142 11.13 -11.49 6.13
CA SER A 142 10.18 -10.39 6.12
C SER A 142 10.00 -9.86 4.70
N GLU A 143 8.76 -9.57 4.35
CA GLU A 143 8.36 -9.05 3.05
C GLU A 143 7.59 -7.74 3.27
N ALA A 144 7.91 -6.72 2.47
CA ALA A 144 7.20 -5.45 2.41
C ALA A 144 6.69 -5.19 0.99
N GLU A 145 5.40 -4.90 0.84
CA GLU A 145 4.77 -4.63 -0.45
C GLU A 145 3.96 -3.33 -0.42
N ASP A 146 4.08 -2.51 -1.47
CA ASP A 146 3.13 -1.45 -1.76
C ASP A 146 2.29 -1.78 -3.01
N ARG A 147 0.96 -1.65 -2.87
CA ARG A 147 -0.02 -2.03 -3.88
C ARG A 147 -0.92 -0.86 -4.26
N LEU A 148 -1.23 -0.76 -5.55
CA LEU A 148 -2.33 0.05 -6.07
C LEU A 148 -3.59 -0.82 -6.12
N ASN A 149 -4.62 -0.44 -5.36
CA ASN A 149 -5.85 -1.24 -5.24
C ASN A 149 -6.94 -0.75 -6.19
N SER A 150 -7.12 0.56 -6.36
CA SER A 150 -8.10 1.15 -7.29
C SER A 150 -7.88 2.64 -7.52
N GLY A 151 -8.55 3.19 -8.54
CA GLY A 151 -8.68 4.63 -8.78
C GLY A 151 -7.47 5.34 -9.39
N TYR A 152 -6.32 4.67 -9.53
CA TYR A 152 -5.14 5.17 -10.25
C TYR A 152 -5.30 4.92 -11.74
N LEU A 153 -5.17 5.96 -12.56
CA LEU A 153 -5.36 5.82 -14.01
C LEU A 153 -4.03 5.59 -14.74
N ASN A 154 -4.09 4.80 -15.81
CA ASN A 154 -2.99 4.72 -16.75
C ASN A 154 -3.04 5.91 -17.70
N TYR A 155 -1.99 6.74 -17.69
CA TYR A 155 -1.91 7.94 -18.53
C TYR A 155 -2.12 7.63 -20.02
N LYS A 156 -1.41 6.64 -20.57
CA LYS A 156 -1.46 6.30 -22.01
C LYS A 156 -2.86 5.80 -22.40
N LYS A 157 -3.43 4.87 -21.63
CA LYS A 157 -4.79 4.38 -21.90
C LYS A 157 -5.83 5.51 -21.82
N THR A 158 -5.65 6.44 -20.88
CA THR A 158 -6.56 7.58 -20.73
C THR A 158 -6.47 8.52 -21.93
N GLN A 159 -5.25 8.85 -22.38
CA GLN A 159 -5.04 9.64 -23.60
C GLN A 159 -5.57 8.93 -24.85
N GLU A 160 -5.37 7.63 -24.98
CA GLU A 160 -5.92 6.84 -26.09
C GLU A 160 -7.45 6.84 -26.09
N ALA A 161 -8.09 6.74 -24.92
CA ALA A 161 -9.54 6.81 -24.80
C ALA A 161 -10.11 8.20 -25.19
N LEU A 162 -9.38 9.28 -24.91
CA LEU A 162 -9.71 10.63 -25.40
C LEU A 162 -9.56 10.72 -26.93
N ASN A 163 -8.45 10.21 -27.47
CA ASN A 163 -8.17 10.22 -28.90
C ASN A 163 -9.22 9.42 -29.70
N ASN A 164 -9.66 8.28 -29.15
CA ASN A 164 -10.67 7.44 -29.78
C ASN A 164 -12.10 7.97 -29.59
N GLY A 165 -12.28 9.08 -28.85
CA GLY A 165 -13.59 9.71 -28.65
C GLY A 165 -14.56 8.85 -27.83
N ILE A 166 -14.06 7.91 -27.03
CA ILE A 166 -14.88 7.07 -26.14
C ILE A 166 -14.95 7.66 -24.72
N LEU A 167 -13.90 8.38 -24.28
CA LEU A 167 -13.90 9.06 -22.99
C LEU A 167 -14.52 10.46 -23.10
N ASN A 168 -15.65 10.67 -22.41
CA ASN A 168 -16.20 12.02 -22.18
C ASN A 168 -15.51 12.67 -20.97
N PRO A 169 -14.69 13.72 -21.14
CA PRO A 169 -14.00 14.36 -20.01
C PRO A 169 -14.85 15.39 -19.26
N PHE A 170 -16.03 15.77 -19.79
CA PHE A 170 -16.83 16.88 -19.27
C PHE A 170 -18.07 16.44 -18.48
N GLY A 171 -18.42 15.15 -18.49
CA GLY A 171 -19.64 14.68 -17.88
C GLY A 171 -19.82 13.16 -17.89
N PRO A 172 -21.07 12.68 -17.76
CA PRO A 172 -21.39 11.26 -17.86
C PRO A 172 -20.93 10.65 -19.18
N GLN A 173 -20.51 9.38 -19.14
CA GLN A 173 -20.17 8.63 -20.35
C GLN A 173 -21.43 8.32 -21.17
N ALA A 174 -21.25 8.06 -22.47
CA ALA A 174 -22.31 7.50 -23.29
C ALA A 174 -22.72 6.11 -22.76
N PRO A 175 -23.98 5.67 -22.94
CA PRO A 175 -24.43 4.36 -22.44
C PRO A 175 -23.57 3.19 -22.90
N GLU A 176 -23.06 3.23 -24.13
CA GLU A 176 -22.16 2.22 -24.70
C GLU A 176 -20.76 2.19 -24.06
N ASP A 177 -20.34 3.31 -23.45
CA ASP A 177 -19.04 3.48 -22.78
C ASP A 177 -19.21 3.48 -21.24
N ALA A 178 -20.32 2.95 -20.74
CA ALA A 178 -20.58 2.87 -19.31
C ALA A 178 -19.48 2.07 -18.59
N GLY A 179 -18.93 2.63 -17.52
CA GLY A 179 -17.84 2.00 -16.76
C GLY A 179 -16.45 2.14 -17.38
N LEU A 180 -16.30 2.88 -18.50
CA LEU A 180 -15.00 3.07 -19.16
C LEU A 180 -13.89 3.51 -18.20
N TRP A 181 -14.20 4.42 -17.27
CA TRP A 181 -13.24 4.92 -16.27
C TRP A 181 -12.55 3.81 -15.47
N ASP A 182 -13.26 2.74 -15.10
CA ASP A 182 -12.71 1.64 -14.32
C ASP A 182 -11.74 0.78 -15.14
N THR A 183 -11.89 0.76 -16.48
CA THR A 183 -10.99 0.03 -17.40
C THR A 183 -9.66 0.76 -17.66
N LEU A 184 -9.63 2.06 -17.40
CA LEU A 184 -8.43 2.90 -17.54
C LEU A 184 -7.48 2.73 -16.35
N GLY A 185 -7.90 2.02 -15.30
CA GLY A 185 -7.16 1.86 -14.06
C GLY A 185 -5.87 1.03 -14.17
N VAL A 186 -5.00 1.20 -13.18
CA VAL A 186 -3.85 0.33 -12.89
C VAL A 186 -3.99 -0.21 -11.48
N THR A 187 -3.79 -1.52 -11.34
CA THR A 187 -3.81 -2.22 -10.06
C THR A 187 -2.63 -3.18 -9.97
N GLY A 188 -2.15 -3.44 -8.75
CA GLY A 188 -1.11 -4.43 -8.49
C GLY A 188 0.02 -3.89 -7.61
N THR A 189 0.95 -4.79 -7.27
CA THR A 189 2.16 -4.48 -6.51
C THR A 189 3.15 -3.70 -7.39
N TYR A 190 3.56 -2.51 -6.95
CA TYR A 190 4.54 -1.69 -7.66
C TYR A 190 5.89 -1.61 -6.93
N LEU A 191 5.92 -1.98 -5.65
CA LEU A 191 7.14 -2.12 -4.86
C LEU A 191 7.03 -3.39 -4.02
N LYS A 192 8.08 -4.20 -4.03
CA LYS A 192 8.24 -5.40 -3.20
C LYS A 192 9.68 -5.47 -2.74
N ALA A 193 9.89 -5.75 -1.46
CA ALA A 193 11.21 -5.91 -0.85
C ALA A 193 11.19 -7.06 0.16
N ASP A 194 12.28 -7.84 0.16
CA ASP A 194 12.43 -9.02 0.99
C ASP A 194 13.70 -8.88 1.85
N VAL A 195 13.64 -9.33 3.09
CA VAL A 195 14.78 -9.37 4.01
C VAL A 195 14.82 -10.73 4.70
N ASP A 196 15.94 -11.43 4.52
CA ASP A 196 16.27 -12.64 5.26
C ASP A 196 17.33 -12.35 6.31
N SER A 197 17.13 -12.90 7.52
CA SER A 197 18.09 -12.81 8.61
C SER A 197 18.26 -14.17 9.26
N THR A 198 19.51 -14.56 9.48
CA THR A 198 19.85 -15.73 10.31
C THR A 198 20.75 -15.26 11.44
N THR A 199 20.37 -15.58 12.67
CA THR A 199 21.13 -15.26 13.88
C THR A 199 21.46 -16.55 14.60
N VAL A 200 22.72 -16.69 15.01
CA VAL A 200 23.18 -17.80 15.86
C VAL A 200 23.73 -17.18 17.12
N ASP A 201 23.21 -17.62 18.26
CA ASP A 201 23.57 -17.11 19.57
C ASP A 201 24.06 -18.25 20.45
N PHE A 202 25.11 -17.99 21.23
CA PHE A 202 25.68 -18.94 22.18
C PHE A 202 26.14 -18.20 23.42
N THR A 203 25.75 -18.69 24.58
CA THR A 203 26.18 -18.22 25.90
C THR A 203 26.55 -19.44 26.75
N ALA A 204 27.64 -19.33 27.50
CA ALA A 204 28.06 -20.36 28.44
C ALA A 204 28.66 -19.71 29.68
N SER A 205 28.18 -20.09 30.86
CA SER A 205 28.70 -19.55 32.12
C SER A 205 28.92 -20.65 33.15
N ARG A 206 29.90 -20.44 34.04
CA ARG A 206 30.25 -21.38 35.11
C ARG A 206 30.95 -20.70 36.29
N PRO A 207 30.69 -21.11 37.54
CA PRO A 207 31.51 -20.72 38.70
C PRO A 207 32.96 -21.21 38.58
N ILE A 208 33.92 -20.31 38.75
CA ILE A 208 35.37 -20.62 38.71
C ILE A 208 36.02 -20.66 40.10
N PHE A 209 35.50 -19.90 41.07
CA PHE A 209 35.90 -20.00 42.48
C PHE A 209 34.84 -19.39 43.42
N THR A 210 34.79 -19.85 44.67
CA THR A 210 33.86 -19.35 45.69
C THR A 210 34.60 -18.48 46.69
N LEU A 211 34.14 -17.25 46.91
CA LEU A 211 34.60 -16.34 47.96
C LEU A 211 33.61 -16.34 49.15
N PRO A 212 34.00 -15.81 50.32
CA PRO A 212 33.09 -15.71 51.48
C PRO A 212 31.79 -14.93 51.22
N ALA A 213 31.74 -14.11 50.17
CA ALA A 213 30.58 -13.32 49.78
C ALA A 213 29.83 -13.87 48.54
N GLY A 214 30.22 -15.03 48.00
CA GLY A 214 29.57 -15.68 46.86
C GLY A 214 30.53 -16.20 45.78
N ASP A 215 29.96 -16.84 44.77
CA ASP A 215 30.70 -17.37 43.62
C ASP A 215 31.19 -16.26 42.69
N VAL A 216 32.41 -16.42 42.18
CA VAL A 216 32.90 -15.68 41.02
C VAL A 216 32.76 -16.57 39.79
N GLY A 217 32.01 -16.08 38.81
CA GLY A 217 31.71 -16.77 37.56
C GLY A 217 32.59 -16.33 36.40
N PHE A 218 32.76 -17.24 35.44
CA PHE A 218 33.15 -16.94 34.07
C PHE A 218 31.90 -16.95 33.19
N ALA A 219 31.77 -15.99 32.28
CA ALA A 219 30.66 -15.83 31.33
C ALA A 219 31.17 -15.30 29.99
#